data_AF-A0A2X2IYW1-F1
#
_entry.id   AF-A0A2X2IYW1-F1
#
_cell.length_a   1.000
_cell.length_b   1.000
_cell.length_c   1.000
_cell.angle_alpha   90.00
_cell.angle_beta   90.00
_cell.angle_gamma   90.00
#
_symmetry.space_group_name_H-M   'P 1'
#
loop_
_entity.id
_entity.type
_entity.pdbx_description
1 polymer ?
#
loop_
_entity_poly.entity_id
_entity_poly.type
_entity_poly.pdbx_seq_one_letter_code
_entity_poly.pdbx_strand_id
1 'polypeptide(L)'
;MITVSSLKHSAKSEDSYAYDNETLYVRLRTLRGEVDKVILWIGDPYNWAEGGLDGGNMAGTEAFGWIGGNEIEMEQEAVTEFHDHWFAVFKPQKRRCRYGFILFGKEGEKFLFGEKRCVDISSPECEERELSRLNNFFCFPYLNKIDVLNTPSWVKNTVWYQIFPDRFCNGRPEISPEGVEPWGSTPTSFNFMGGDLWGVIDKLDGNAANLLI
;
A
#
# COMPACT_ATOMS: atom_id res chain seq x y z
N MET A 1 -15.02 15.73 16.79
CA MET A 1 -13.57 15.97 17.00
C MET A 1 -12.71 14.92 16.32
N ILE A 2 -11.78 15.36 15.47
CA ILE A 2 -10.74 14.50 14.88
C ILE A 2 -9.58 14.31 15.87
N THR A 3 -9.27 13.06 16.20
CA THR A 3 -8.13 12.66 17.03
C THR A 3 -6.85 12.66 16.18
N VAL A 4 -6.10 13.77 16.22
CA VAL A 4 -4.89 13.98 15.39
C VAL A 4 -3.83 12.88 15.57
N SER A 5 -3.69 12.32 16.77
CA SER A 5 -2.73 11.24 17.05
C SER A 5 -3.10 9.90 16.40
N SER A 6 -4.32 9.77 15.86
CA SER A 6 -4.76 8.57 15.13
C SER A 6 -4.42 8.59 13.64
N LEU A 7 -4.08 9.77 13.10
CA LEU A 7 -3.78 9.97 11.69
C LEU A 7 -2.49 9.25 11.31
N LYS A 8 -2.54 8.39 10.28
CA LYS A 8 -1.38 7.62 9.83
C LYS A 8 -1.25 7.63 8.32
N HIS A 9 -0.08 8.06 7.88
CA HIS A 9 0.38 7.98 6.50
C HIS A 9 1.91 7.93 6.50
N SER A 10 2.49 7.16 5.58
CA SER A 10 3.90 7.26 5.22
C SER A 10 4.03 7.44 3.71
N ALA A 11 4.94 8.32 3.27
CA ALA A 11 5.19 8.57 1.84
C ALA A 11 5.99 7.43 1.17
N LYS A 12 5.69 6.17 1.52
CA LYS A 12 6.33 4.94 1.06
C LYS A 12 5.46 3.73 1.40
N SER A 13 5.92 2.54 0.99
CA SER A 13 5.33 1.26 1.35
C SER A 13 3.84 1.16 0.95
N GLU A 14 2.97 0.65 1.82
CA GLU A 14 1.56 0.42 1.55
C GLU A 14 0.72 1.71 1.42
N ASP A 15 1.22 2.80 1.99
CA ASP A 15 0.53 4.09 2.08
C ASP A 15 0.83 5.01 0.88
N SER A 16 1.97 4.82 0.21
CA SER A 16 2.33 5.56 -1.02
C SER A 16 3.26 4.76 -1.92
N TYR A 17 2.78 4.34 -3.10
CA TYR A 17 3.56 3.54 -4.05
C TYR A 17 3.08 3.69 -5.49
N ALA A 18 4.00 3.47 -6.41
CA ALA A 18 3.70 3.39 -7.83
C ALA A 18 2.97 2.07 -8.14
N TYR A 19 1.74 2.15 -8.61
CA TYR A 19 0.97 0.99 -9.05
C TYR A 19 1.45 0.48 -10.42
N ASP A 20 1.73 1.43 -11.32
CA ASP A 20 2.33 1.19 -12.63
C ASP A 20 3.31 2.34 -12.95
N ASN A 21 3.76 2.46 -14.20
CA ASN A 21 4.75 3.46 -14.62
C ASN A 21 4.26 4.92 -14.62
N GLU A 22 2.98 5.15 -14.36
CA GLU A 22 2.32 6.46 -14.47
C GLU A 22 1.41 6.76 -13.28
N THR A 23 0.99 5.73 -12.55
CA THR A 23 -0.06 5.80 -11.53
C THR A 23 0.51 5.67 -10.13
N LEU A 24 0.23 6.67 -9.30
CA LEU A 24 0.52 6.68 -7.87
C LEU A 24 -0.73 6.33 -7.08
N TYR A 25 -0.60 5.37 -6.16
CA TYR A 25 -1.62 5.05 -5.17
C TYR A 25 -1.22 5.69 -3.83
N VAL A 26 -2.18 6.34 -3.18
CA VAL A 26 -1.98 7.04 -1.91
C VAL A 26 -3.10 6.65 -0.94
N ARG A 27 -2.73 6.34 0.31
CA ARG A 27 -3.67 5.99 1.37
C ARG A 27 -3.49 6.83 2.61
N LEU A 28 -4.57 6.97 3.36
CA LEU A 28 -4.57 7.57 4.69
C LEU A 28 -5.39 6.68 5.63
N ARG A 29 -4.98 6.58 6.88
CA ARG A 29 -5.78 6.00 7.97
C ARG A 29 -6.18 7.07 8.97
N THR A 30 -7.43 7.05 9.39
CA THR A 30 -8.01 7.91 10.44
C THR A 30 -8.68 7.05 11.49
N LEU A 31 -8.90 7.56 12.72
CA LEU A 31 -9.76 6.84 13.67
C LEU A 31 -11.15 6.66 13.06
N ARG A 32 -11.73 5.48 13.26
CA ARG A 32 -13.02 5.11 12.71
C ARG A 32 -14.11 6.08 13.14
N GLY A 33 -14.83 6.62 12.16
CA GLY A 33 -16.03 7.43 12.33
C GLY A 33 -15.78 8.88 12.76
N GLU A 34 -14.54 9.38 12.76
CA GLU A 34 -14.25 10.78 13.11
C GLU A 34 -14.16 11.73 11.90
N VAL A 35 -13.85 11.21 10.72
CA VAL A 35 -13.64 11.99 9.49
C VAL A 35 -14.73 11.64 8.49
N ASP A 36 -15.42 12.66 7.98
CA ASP A 36 -16.52 12.48 7.00
C ASP A 36 -16.01 12.51 5.56
N LYS A 37 -14.94 13.26 5.30
CA LYS A 37 -14.38 13.43 3.97
C LYS A 37 -12.88 13.68 4.03
N VAL A 38 -12.16 13.15 3.05
CA VAL A 38 -10.74 13.43 2.83
C VAL A 38 -10.52 13.88 1.39
N ILE A 39 -9.81 14.99 1.24
CA ILE A 39 -9.26 15.45 -0.04
C ILE A 39 -7.74 15.27 0.00
N LEU A 40 -7.20 14.56 -0.97
CA LEU A 40 -5.78 14.55 -1.27
C LEU A 40 -5.45 15.82 -2.05
N TRP A 41 -4.73 16.74 -1.43
CA TRP A 41 -4.20 17.95 -2.05
C TRP A 41 -2.82 17.63 -2.64
N ILE A 42 -2.73 17.48 -3.97
CA ILE A 42 -1.55 16.88 -4.63
C ILE A 42 -1.16 17.61 -5.92
N GLY A 43 0.14 17.74 -6.18
CA GLY A 43 0.62 18.45 -7.37
C GLY A 43 2.12 18.37 -7.66
N ASP A 44 2.56 18.94 -8.79
CA ASP A 44 3.98 19.08 -9.11
C ASP A 44 4.65 20.08 -8.16
N PRO A 45 5.77 19.72 -7.52
CA PRO A 45 6.40 20.57 -6.51
C PRO A 45 7.07 21.84 -7.07
N TYR A 46 7.13 22.01 -8.39
CA TYR A 46 7.79 23.14 -9.04
C TYR A 46 6.82 24.01 -9.85
N ASN A 47 5.51 23.93 -9.59
CA ASN A 47 4.54 24.86 -10.15
C ASN A 47 4.20 25.98 -9.15
N TRP A 48 4.74 27.18 -9.39
CA TRP A 48 4.66 28.33 -8.48
C TRP A 48 4.08 29.55 -9.21
N ALA A 49 3.39 30.42 -8.45
CA ALA A 49 2.94 31.70 -8.98
C ALA A 49 4.12 32.62 -9.33
N GLU A 50 3.90 33.59 -10.23
CA GLU A 50 4.90 34.59 -10.61
C GLU A 50 5.38 35.37 -9.37
N GLY A 51 6.70 35.47 -9.17
CA GLY A 51 7.29 36.05 -7.96
C GLY A 51 7.35 35.12 -6.74
N GLY A 52 6.79 33.90 -6.83
CA GLY A 52 7.08 32.82 -5.90
C GLY A 52 8.55 32.41 -5.98
N LEU A 53 9.07 31.73 -4.95
CA LEU A 53 10.44 31.20 -4.97
C LEU A 53 10.55 30.20 -6.13
N ASP A 54 11.10 30.64 -7.27
CA ASP A 54 11.27 29.94 -8.54
C ASP A 54 12.20 28.71 -8.43
N GLY A 55 11.78 27.71 -7.65
CA GLY A 55 12.50 26.45 -7.40
C GLY A 55 13.86 26.58 -6.69
N GLY A 56 14.38 27.79 -6.45
CA GLY A 56 15.76 28.02 -6.03
C GLY A 56 16.04 27.92 -4.52
N ASN A 57 15.01 28.00 -3.67
CA ASN A 57 15.21 27.94 -2.21
C ASN A 57 14.11 27.13 -1.51
N MET A 58 13.95 25.86 -1.90
CA MET A 58 13.04 24.89 -1.26
C MET A 58 13.34 24.64 0.24
N ALA A 59 14.49 25.10 0.74
CA ALA A 59 14.89 25.01 2.14
C ALA A 59 14.55 26.26 2.96
N GLY A 60 14.06 27.33 2.33
CA GLY A 60 13.64 28.55 3.02
C GLY A 60 12.38 28.29 3.84
N THR A 61 12.41 28.65 5.12
CA THR A 61 11.26 28.59 6.04
C THR A 61 10.07 29.45 5.60
N GLU A 62 10.26 30.28 4.58
CA GLU A 62 9.31 31.27 4.06
C GLU A 62 8.83 30.98 2.62
N ALA A 63 9.01 29.77 2.09
CA ALA A 63 8.48 29.43 0.77
C ALA A 63 6.94 29.42 0.75
N PHE A 64 6.34 30.43 0.12
CA PHE A 64 4.88 30.59 -0.11
C PHE A 64 4.58 30.79 -1.61
N GLY A 65 3.32 30.59 -2.01
CA GLY A 65 2.88 30.83 -3.39
C GLY A 65 2.96 29.61 -4.32
N TRP A 66 2.98 28.39 -3.76
CA TRP A 66 2.80 27.18 -4.57
C TRP A 66 1.36 27.08 -5.07
N ILE A 67 1.18 26.80 -6.36
CA ILE A 67 -0.12 26.72 -7.04
C ILE A 67 -0.29 25.39 -7.79
N GLY A 68 0.55 24.41 -7.50
CA GLY A 68 0.54 23.12 -8.19
C GLY A 68 -0.56 22.16 -7.75
N GLY A 69 -1.28 22.48 -6.68
CA GLY A 69 -2.20 21.55 -6.04
C GLY A 69 -3.49 21.33 -6.81
N ASN A 70 -3.94 20.08 -6.78
CA ASN A 70 -5.22 19.63 -7.27
C ASN A 70 -5.93 18.92 -6.12
N GLU A 71 -7.24 19.07 -6.06
CA GLU A 71 -8.07 18.34 -5.10
C GLU A 71 -8.50 17.02 -5.71
N ILE A 72 -8.12 15.92 -5.05
CA ILE A 72 -8.58 14.58 -5.39
C ILE A 72 -9.37 14.06 -4.20
N GLU A 73 -10.67 13.89 -4.35
CA GLU A 73 -11.50 13.27 -3.31
C GLU A 73 -11.10 11.81 -3.11
N MET A 74 -10.83 11.43 -1.86
CA MET A 74 -10.44 10.06 -1.52
C MET A 74 -11.67 9.21 -1.27
N GLU A 75 -11.65 7.97 -1.77
CA GLU A 75 -12.65 6.95 -1.47
C GLU A 75 -12.34 6.27 -0.13
N GLN A 76 -13.36 5.96 0.67
CA GLN A 76 -13.20 5.09 1.83
C GLN A 76 -13.16 3.62 1.36
N GLU A 77 -11.96 3.07 1.14
CA GLU A 77 -11.79 1.72 0.57
C GLU A 77 -12.08 0.60 1.58
N ALA A 78 -11.94 0.87 2.88
CA ALA A 78 -12.17 -0.11 3.93
C ALA A 78 -12.44 0.52 5.30
N VAL A 79 -13.04 -0.29 6.18
CA VAL A 79 -13.21 0.00 7.60
C VAL A 79 -12.70 -1.19 8.39
N THR A 80 -11.79 -0.95 9.33
CA THR A 80 -11.31 -1.96 10.28
C THR A 80 -11.98 -1.77 11.63
N GLU A 81 -11.58 -2.56 12.63
CA GLU A 81 -12.08 -2.39 14.00
C GLU A 81 -11.90 -0.95 14.51
N PHE A 82 -10.76 -0.33 14.22
CA PHE A 82 -10.35 0.97 14.78
C PHE A 82 -10.15 2.10 13.77
N HIS A 83 -10.03 1.82 12.47
CA HIS A 83 -9.67 2.83 11.48
C HIS A 83 -10.56 2.81 10.25
N ASP A 84 -10.80 4.00 9.71
CA ASP A 84 -11.23 4.18 8.33
C ASP A 84 -10.01 4.29 7.42
N HIS A 85 -10.07 3.63 6.27
CA HIS A 85 -9.01 3.61 5.27
C HIS A 85 -9.47 4.38 4.04
N TRP A 86 -8.71 5.41 3.69
CA TRP A 86 -8.98 6.31 2.57
C TRP A 86 -7.98 6.04 1.46
N PHE A 87 -8.43 6.06 0.21
CA PHE A 87 -7.66 5.73 -0.98
C PHE A 87 -7.84 6.77 -2.08
N ALA A 88 -6.75 7.15 -2.73
CA ALA A 88 -6.79 7.95 -3.93
C ALA A 88 -5.76 7.49 -4.95
N VAL A 89 -6.10 7.75 -6.21
CA VAL A 89 -5.27 7.49 -7.39
C VAL A 89 -4.91 8.82 -8.02
N PHE A 90 -3.62 9.02 -8.32
CA PHE A 90 -3.14 10.20 -9.00
C PHE A 90 -2.13 9.83 -10.09
N LYS A 91 -2.13 10.57 -11.20
CA LYS A 91 -1.16 10.41 -12.29
C LYS A 91 -0.28 11.66 -12.40
N PRO A 92 0.91 11.68 -11.77
CA PRO A 92 1.78 12.85 -11.82
C PRO A 92 2.32 13.07 -13.24
N GLN A 93 1.98 14.20 -13.88
CA GLN A 93 2.40 14.51 -15.25
C GLN A 93 3.92 14.48 -15.45
N LYS A 94 4.68 14.94 -14.46
CA LYS A 94 6.16 14.93 -14.46
C LYS A 94 6.75 13.82 -13.60
N ARG A 95 5.96 12.79 -13.28
CA ARG A 95 6.31 11.64 -12.43
C ARG A 95 6.77 12.00 -11.01
N ARG A 96 6.51 13.20 -10.55
CA ARG A 96 6.89 13.71 -9.23
C ARG A 96 5.73 14.47 -8.62
N CYS A 97 5.56 14.37 -7.30
CA CYS A 97 4.52 15.14 -6.63
C CYS A 97 4.85 15.39 -5.15
N ARG A 98 4.25 16.46 -4.63
CA ARG A 98 4.09 16.68 -3.19
C ARG A 98 2.61 16.73 -2.85
N TYR A 99 2.26 16.32 -1.64
CA TYR A 99 0.87 16.24 -1.22
C TYR A 99 0.65 16.35 0.29
N GLY A 100 -0.58 16.71 0.65
CA GLY A 100 -1.11 16.64 2.01
C GLY A 100 -2.58 16.20 1.97
N PHE A 101 -3.15 15.96 3.15
CA PHE A 101 -4.53 15.51 3.30
C PHE A 101 -5.36 16.59 3.96
N ILE A 102 -6.41 17.05 3.29
CA ILE A 102 -7.41 17.94 3.87
C ILE A 102 -8.52 17.05 4.44
N LEU A 103 -8.69 17.11 5.75
CA LEU A 103 -9.64 16.30 6.52
C LEU A 103 -10.82 17.17 6.92
N PHE A 104 -12.03 16.68 6.68
CA PHE A 104 -13.27 17.30 7.10
C PHE A 104 -13.88 16.45 8.22
N GLY A 105 -14.00 17.04 9.40
CA GLY A 105 -14.64 16.43 10.56
C GLY A 105 -16.15 16.66 10.59
N LYS A 106 -16.82 15.97 11.52
CA LYS A 106 -18.28 15.97 11.68
C LYS A 106 -18.85 17.27 12.26
N GLU A 107 -18.04 18.03 12.97
CA GLU A 107 -18.44 19.23 13.71
C GLU A 107 -17.89 20.50 13.03
N GLY A 108 -17.61 20.41 11.72
CA GLY A 108 -17.08 21.51 10.91
C GLY A 108 -15.57 21.69 11.01
N GLU A 109 -14.84 20.74 11.61
CA GLU A 109 -13.39 20.79 11.66
C GLU A 109 -12.79 20.64 10.26
N LYS A 110 -11.73 21.39 9.99
CA LYS A 110 -10.98 21.29 8.73
C LYS A 110 -9.48 21.31 9.05
N PHE A 111 -8.80 20.19 8.80
CA PHE A 111 -7.39 20.05 9.10
C PHE A 111 -6.58 19.72 7.85
N LEU A 112 -5.38 20.29 7.75
CA LEU A 112 -4.36 19.87 6.80
C LEU A 112 -3.36 18.97 7.53
N PHE A 113 -3.39 17.68 7.20
CA PHE A 113 -2.40 16.72 7.66
C PHE A 113 -1.26 16.59 6.65
N GLY A 114 -0.06 16.98 7.06
CA GLY A 114 1.17 16.89 6.29
C GLY A 114 2.29 16.14 7.01
N GLU A 115 3.45 16.05 6.38
CA GLU A 115 4.63 15.30 6.84
C GLU A 115 5.18 15.79 8.18
N LYS A 116 5.15 17.12 8.42
CA LYS A 116 5.75 17.71 9.61
C LYS A 116 4.74 18.02 10.70
N ARG A 117 3.50 18.33 10.33
CA ARG A 117 2.45 18.78 11.25
C ARG A 117 1.05 18.60 10.67
N CYS A 118 0.09 18.49 11.58
CA CYS A 118 -1.32 18.67 11.32
C CYS A 118 -1.72 20.09 11.74
N VAL A 119 -2.42 20.83 10.88
CA VAL A 119 -2.76 22.25 11.09
C VAL A 119 -4.24 22.47 10.88
N ASP A 120 -4.88 23.22 11.78
CA ASP A 120 -6.25 23.71 11.59
C ASP A 120 -6.27 24.74 10.44
N ILE A 121 -7.10 24.49 9.45
CA ILE A 121 -7.32 25.34 8.26
C ILE A 121 -8.80 25.68 8.09
N SER A 122 -9.54 25.76 9.20
CA SER A 122 -10.97 26.13 9.21
C SER A 122 -11.22 27.59 8.79
N SER A 123 -10.23 28.48 8.96
CA SER A 123 -10.28 29.85 8.43
C SER A 123 -9.73 29.93 6.99
N PRO A 124 -10.36 30.68 6.07
CA PRO A 124 -9.89 30.82 4.68
C PRO A 124 -8.45 31.35 4.57
N GLU A 125 -8.05 32.26 5.45
CA GLU A 125 -6.69 32.83 5.46
C GLU A 125 -5.65 31.79 5.87
N CYS A 126 -5.98 30.92 6.82
CA CYS A 126 -5.12 29.80 7.22
C CYS A 126 -5.05 28.74 6.14
N GLU A 127 -6.17 28.43 5.48
CA GLU A 127 -6.23 27.51 4.36
C GLU A 127 -5.33 27.96 3.20
N GLU A 128 -5.52 29.16 2.68
CA GLU A 128 -4.71 29.70 1.58
C GLU A 128 -3.21 29.70 1.92
N ARG A 129 -2.87 30.11 3.14
CA ARG A 129 -1.49 30.16 3.61
C ARG A 129 -0.86 28.78 3.72
N GLU A 130 -1.54 27.79 4.30
CA GLU A 130 -0.94 26.47 4.52
C GLU A 130 -0.97 25.60 3.26
N LEU A 131 -1.98 25.73 2.40
CA LEU A 131 -2.04 25.00 1.13
C LEU A 131 -0.99 25.48 0.11
N SER A 132 -0.50 26.71 0.25
CA SER A 132 0.58 27.26 -0.59
C SER A 132 2.00 26.99 -0.05
N ARG A 133 2.13 26.32 1.11
CA ARG A 133 3.41 26.00 1.77
C ARG A 133 3.79 24.53 1.60
N LEU A 134 4.60 24.25 0.57
CA LEU A 134 5.10 22.89 0.28
C LEU A 134 5.96 22.25 1.38
N ASN A 135 6.46 23.03 2.35
CA ASN A 135 7.39 22.55 3.37
C ASN A 135 6.77 21.56 4.36
N ASN A 136 5.44 21.51 4.46
CA ASN A 136 4.69 20.55 5.27
C ASN A 136 4.20 19.34 4.46
N PHE A 137 4.35 19.32 3.14
CA PHE A 137 3.79 18.24 2.33
C PHE A 137 4.72 17.03 2.27
N PHE A 138 4.10 15.86 2.29
CA PHE A 138 4.73 14.61 1.91
C PHE A 138 5.26 14.70 0.48
N CYS A 139 6.27 13.89 0.17
CA CYS A 139 6.95 13.92 -1.12
C CYS A 139 7.00 12.51 -1.71
N PHE A 140 6.52 12.36 -2.94
CA PHE A 140 6.85 11.22 -3.80
C PHE A 140 7.82 11.73 -4.86
N PRO A 141 9.15 11.57 -4.67
CA PRO A 141 10.15 12.34 -5.41
C PRO A 141 10.14 12.08 -6.91
N TYR A 142 10.04 10.80 -7.30
CA TYR A 142 9.98 10.41 -8.71
C TYR A 142 9.42 8.99 -8.87
N LEU A 143 8.58 8.78 -9.88
CA LEU A 143 8.06 7.48 -10.29
C LEU A 143 9.07 6.83 -11.24
N ASN A 144 10.02 6.12 -10.66
CA ASN A 144 10.99 5.33 -11.39
C ASN A 144 10.37 3.99 -11.81
N LYS A 145 10.39 3.70 -13.12
CA LYS A 145 9.90 2.43 -13.67
C LYS A 145 10.58 1.19 -13.06
N ILE A 146 11.85 1.29 -12.69
CA ILE A 146 12.61 0.15 -12.11
C ILE A 146 12.16 -0.19 -10.68
N ASP A 147 11.54 0.77 -9.98
CA ASP A 147 11.06 0.60 -8.61
C ASP A 147 9.58 0.15 -8.55
N VAL A 148 8.90 0.06 -9.70
CA VAL A 148 7.51 -0.41 -9.78
C VAL A 148 7.46 -1.92 -9.56
N LEU A 149 6.67 -2.35 -8.56
CA LEU A 149 6.48 -3.77 -8.28
C LEU A 149 5.78 -4.45 -9.46
N ASN A 150 6.48 -5.38 -10.11
CA ASN A 150 5.94 -6.17 -11.21
C ASN A 150 6.00 -7.66 -10.86
N THR A 151 4.83 -8.24 -10.53
CA THR A 151 4.71 -9.68 -10.27
C THR A 151 4.34 -10.44 -11.55
N PRO A 152 4.82 -11.69 -11.74
CA PRO A 152 4.48 -12.47 -12.93
C PRO A 152 2.97 -12.64 -13.05
N SER A 153 2.38 -12.32 -14.21
CA SER A 153 0.92 -12.24 -14.38
C SER A 153 0.19 -13.56 -14.08
N TRP A 154 0.84 -14.70 -14.33
CA TRP A 154 0.27 -16.03 -14.13
C TRP A 154 -0.05 -16.31 -12.65
N VAL A 155 0.67 -15.72 -11.69
CA VAL A 155 0.46 -16.00 -10.26
C VAL A 155 -0.93 -15.59 -9.77
N LYS A 156 -1.55 -14.57 -10.40
CA LYS A 156 -2.89 -14.09 -10.04
C LYS A 156 -4.00 -15.08 -10.38
N ASN A 157 -3.72 -15.99 -11.32
CA ASN A 157 -4.66 -16.98 -11.83
C ASN A 157 -4.24 -18.42 -11.45
N THR A 158 -3.26 -18.57 -10.57
CA THR A 158 -2.76 -19.89 -10.12
C THR A 158 -3.41 -20.30 -8.81
N VAL A 159 -3.97 -21.51 -8.77
CA VAL A 159 -4.30 -22.20 -7.52
C VAL A 159 -3.11 -23.08 -7.13
N TRP A 160 -2.54 -22.85 -5.96
CA TRP A 160 -1.39 -23.58 -5.46
C TRP A 160 -1.81 -24.77 -4.61
N TYR A 161 -1.11 -25.89 -4.75
CA TYR A 161 -1.24 -27.06 -3.88
C TYR A 161 0.10 -27.34 -3.23
N GLN A 162 0.19 -27.17 -1.91
CA GLN A 162 1.42 -27.40 -1.16
C GLN A 162 1.53 -28.89 -0.82
N ILE A 163 2.59 -29.52 -1.31
CA ILE A 163 2.89 -30.93 -1.06
C ILE A 163 3.95 -31.02 0.04
N PHE A 164 3.68 -31.83 1.07
CA PHE A 164 4.69 -32.33 1.99
C PHE A 164 5.14 -33.72 1.53
N PRO A 165 6.31 -33.87 0.87
CA PRO A 165 6.64 -35.07 0.08
C PRO A 165 6.53 -36.39 0.86
N ASP A 166 7.10 -36.45 2.08
CA ASP A 166 7.11 -37.68 2.90
C ASP A 166 5.71 -38.24 3.20
N ARG A 167 4.66 -37.41 3.12
CA ARG A 167 3.28 -37.80 3.44
C ARG A 167 2.33 -37.72 2.25
N PHE A 168 2.85 -37.45 1.05
CA PHE A 168 2.01 -37.28 -0.13
C PHE A 168 1.74 -38.58 -0.85
N CYS A 169 2.80 -39.26 -1.31
CA CYS A 169 2.72 -40.59 -1.89
C CYS A 169 4.12 -41.23 -1.88
N ASN A 170 4.22 -42.49 -1.47
CA ASN A 170 5.42 -43.31 -1.63
C ASN A 170 5.35 -44.01 -2.99
N GLY A 171 6.06 -43.47 -3.99
CA GLY A 171 6.07 -44.00 -5.36
C GLY A 171 7.21 -44.99 -5.62
N ARG A 172 8.23 -44.98 -4.77
CA ARG A 172 9.40 -45.86 -4.84
C ARG A 172 9.76 -46.36 -3.43
N PRO A 173 9.10 -47.41 -2.93
CA PRO A 173 9.39 -47.96 -1.60
C PRO A 173 10.85 -48.39 -1.40
N GLU A 174 11.55 -48.75 -2.48
CA GLU A 174 12.94 -49.18 -2.45
C GLU A 174 13.95 -48.06 -2.11
N ILE A 175 13.55 -46.79 -2.22
CA ILE A 175 14.38 -45.64 -1.79
C ILE A 175 13.93 -45.04 -0.46
N SER A 176 12.92 -45.64 0.18
CA SER A 176 12.43 -45.19 1.49
C SER A 176 13.54 -45.27 2.55
N PRO A 177 13.61 -44.31 3.50
CA PRO A 177 14.52 -44.40 4.63
C PRO A 177 14.35 -45.68 5.44
N GLU A 178 15.39 -46.09 6.16
CA GLU A 178 15.25 -47.16 7.14
C GLU A 178 14.29 -46.74 8.26
N GLY A 179 13.46 -47.67 8.73
CA GLY A 179 12.52 -47.42 9.81
C GLY A 179 11.27 -46.63 9.42
N VAL A 180 10.93 -46.55 8.13
CA VAL A 180 9.62 -46.02 7.71
C VAL A 180 8.48 -46.77 8.38
N GLU A 181 7.52 -46.01 8.88
CA GLU A 181 6.29 -46.56 9.45
C GLU A 181 5.27 -46.84 8.34
N PRO A 182 4.29 -47.74 8.59
CA PRO A 182 3.22 -47.98 7.64
C PRO A 182 2.50 -46.68 7.22
N TRP A 183 2.15 -46.58 5.94
CA TRP A 183 1.45 -45.40 5.41
C TRP A 183 0.15 -45.12 6.19
N GLY A 184 -0.06 -43.86 6.58
CA GLY A 184 -1.22 -43.46 7.40
C GLY A 184 -1.05 -43.68 8.91
N SER A 185 0.15 -44.06 9.38
CA SER A 185 0.47 -44.07 10.81
C SER A 185 0.36 -42.67 11.43
N THR A 186 0.25 -42.57 12.75
CA THR A 186 0.17 -41.26 13.42
C THR A 186 1.46 -40.47 13.16
N PRO A 187 1.38 -39.28 12.54
CA PRO A 187 2.57 -38.49 12.24
C PRO A 187 3.22 -37.98 13.54
N THR A 188 4.52 -38.18 13.65
CA THR A 188 5.37 -37.59 14.70
C THR A 188 6.43 -36.69 14.04
N SER A 189 7.18 -35.95 14.86
CA SER A 189 8.30 -35.14 14.37
C SER A 189 9.51 -35.96 13.89
N PHE A 190 9.52 -37.28 14.14
CA PHE A 190 10.68 -38.14 13.89
C PHE A 190 10.42 -39.31 12.94
N ASN A 191 9.14 -39.67 12.69
CA ASN A 191 8.82 -40.79 11.82
C ASN A 191 8.75 -40.38 10.34
N PHE A 192 9.06 -41.34 9.47
CA PHE A 192 8.93 -41.22 8.03
C PHE A 192 7.87 -42.19 7.53
N MET A 193 7.16 -41.83 6.47
CA MET A 193 6.24 -42.75 5.76
C MET A 193 6.75 -43.07 4.35
N GLY A 194 7.90 -42.51 3.97
CA GLY A 194 8.61 -42.85 2.74
C GLY A 194 8.05 -42.16 1.51
N GLY A 195 7.26 -41.10 1.67
CA GLY A 195 6.77 -40.33 0.53
C GLY A 195 7.91 -39.64 -0.22
N ASP A 196 7.81 -39.57 -1.54
CA ASP A 196 8.90 -39.18 -2.42
C ASP A 196 8.42 -38.42 -3.66
N LEU A 197 9.36 -37.90 -4.46
CA LEU A 197 9.03 -37.14 -5.67
C LEU A 197 8.46 -38.01 -6.79
N TRP A 198 8.72 -39.32 -6.80
CA TRP A 198 8.11 -40.22 -7.78
C TRP A 198 6.62 -40.38 -7.50
N GLY A 199 6.24 -40.49 -6.23
CA GLY A 199 4.85 -40.47 -5.80
C GLY A 199 4.16 -39.16 -6.14
N VAL A 200 4.88 -38.02 -6.14
CA VAL A 200 4.35 -36.76 -6.66
C VAL A 200 4.02 -36.87 -8.15
N ILE A 201 4.98 -37.32 -8.97
CA ILE A 201 4.81 -37.48 -10.42
C ILE A 201 3.64 -38.43 -10.73
N ASP A 202 3.59 -39.59 -10.06
CA ASP A 202 2.56 -40.61 -10.26
C ASP A 202 1.14 -40.06 -10.02
N LYS A 203 1.00 -39.05 -9.15
CA LYS A 203 -0.29 -38.41 -8.85
C LYS A 203 -0.57 -37.18 -9.71
N LEU A 204 0.42 -36.61 -10.40
CA LEU A 204 0.22 -35.51 -11.34
C LEU A 204 -0.40 -35.97 -12.66
N ASP A 205 -0.03 -37.16 -13.14
CA ASP A 205 -0.49 -37.70 -14.44
C ASP A 205 -1.93 -38.25 -14.39
N GLY A 206 -2.43 -38.59 -13.20
CA GLY A 206 -3.80 -39.08 -12.99
C GLY A 206 -4.78 -37.95 -12.71
N ASN A 207 -5.39 -37.35 -13.76
CA ASN A 207 -6.48 -36.36 -13.67
C ASN A 207 -6.32 -35.36 -12.50
N ALA A 208 -5.71 -34.21 -12.77
CA ALA A 208 -5.59 -33.08 -11.82
C ALA A 208 -6.90 -32.68 -11.09
N ALA A 209 -8.07 -33.12 -11.58
CA ALA A 209 -9.36 -32.97 -10.93
C ALA A 209 -9.53 -33.77 -9.61
N ASN A 210 -8.73 -34.82 -9.37
CA ASN A 210 -8.85 -35.68 -8.19
C ASN A 210 -7.83 -35.38 -7.08
N LEU A 211 -6.94 -34.39 -7.26
CA LEU A 211 -6.04 -33.91 -6.21
C LEU A 211 -6.72 -32.89 -5.27
N LEU A 212 -7.95 -32.48 -5.59
CA LEU A 212 -8.77 -31.56 -4.80
C LEU A 212 -9.94 -32.31 -4.15
N ILE A 213 -9.67 -33.36 -3.39
CA ILE A 213 -10.62 -33.92 -2.40
C ILE A 213 -9.84 -34.43 -1.19
#